data_AF-A0A1Y2EJV7-F1
#
_entry.id   AF-A0A1Y2EJV7-F1
#
_cell.length_a   1.000
_cell.length_b   1.000
_cell.length_c   1.000
_cell.angle_alpha   90.00
_cell.angle_beta   90.00
_cell.angle_gamma   90.00
#
_symmetry.space_group_name_H-M   'P 1'
#
loop_
_entity.id
_entity.type
_entity.pdbx_description
1 polymer ?
#
loop_
_entity_poly.entity_id
_entity_poly.type
_entity_poly.pdbx_seq_one_letter_code
_entity_poly.pdbx_strand_id
1 'polypeptide(L)'
;MKFTLIFASAAALIAGAVAQDLPACGVDSLAAALQASGCGQADRDCLCASPSIRSGIENIASACPEPADQQAYKDYYNDQCKNEDGFQPVN
;
A
#
# COMPACT_ATOMS: atom_id res chain seq x y z
N MET A 1 -2.37 23.83 -33.65
CA MET A 1 -0.99 23.46 -33.26
C MET A 1 -1.09 22.46 -32.13
N LYS A 2 -0.55 21.24 -32.32
CA LYS A 2 -0.53 20.17 -31.32
C LYS A 2 0.44 20.58 -30.21
N PHE A 3 -0.08 20.84 -29.01
CA PHE A 3 0.75 21.04 -27.82
C PHE A 3 1.09 19.68 -27.22
N THR A 4 2.20 19.13 -27.68
CA THR A 4 2.86 17.98 -27.03
C THR A 4 3.43 18.48 -25.71
N LEU A 5 2.63 18.42 -24.64
CA LEU A 5 3.12 18.67 -23.29
C LEU A 5 3.86 17.42 -22.81
N ILE A 6 5.18 17.59 -22.74
CA ILE A 6 6.12 16.75 -22.03
C ILE A 6 5.69 16.74 -20.55
N PHE A 7 5.07 15.66 -20.09
CA PHE A 7 4.93 15.42 -18.66
C PHE A 7 6.25 14.81 -18.16
N ALA A 8 7.08 15.72 -17.66
CA ALA A 8 8.25 15.43 -16.87
C ALA A 8 7.87 14.54 -15.66
N SER A 9 8.62 13.44 -15.52
CA SER A 9 9.22 13.00 -14.28
C SER A 9 8.49 13.35 -12.98
N ALA A 10 7.50 12.54 -12.61
CA ALA A 10 6.96 12.51 -11.25
C ALA A 10 6.72 11.06 -10.78
N ALA A 11 7.68 10.16 -11.01
CA ALA A 11 7.63 8.77 -10.55
C ALA A 11 8.08 8.59 -9.09
N ALA A 12 8.04 9.63 -8.25
CA ALA A 12 8.72 9.63 -6.95
C ALA A 12 7.87 10.12 -5.76
N LEU A 13 6.53 10.07 -5.83
CA LEU A 13 5.70 10.59 -4.73
C LEU A 13 4.94 9.54 -3.92
N ILE A 14 4.88 8.28 -4.36
CA ILE A 14 4.07 7.26 -3.63
C ILE A 14 4.94 6.36 -2.73
N ALA A 15 6.26 6.38 -2.89
CA ALA A 15 7.16 5.85 -1.87
C ALA A 15 7.28 6.79 -0.65
N GLY A 16 6.84 8.05 -0.73
CA GLY A 16 7.06 9.06 0.31
C GLY A 16 6.00 9.11 1.40
N ALA A 17 4.74 8.77 1.09
CA ALA A 17 3.65 8.85 2.07
C ALA A 17 3.47 7.56 2.89
N VAL A 18 3.74 6.39 2.30
CA VAL A 18 3.71 5.10 3.02
C VAL A 18 4.96 4.88 3.88
N ALA A 19 6.10 5.50 3.54
CA ALA A 19 7.39 5.19 4.15
C ALA A 19 7.75 6.04 5.38
N GLN A 20 6.99 7.10 5.71
CA GLN A 20 7.31 7.92 6.89
C GLN A 20 6.76 7.33 8.19
N ASP A 21 5.62 6.64 8.14
CA ASP A 21 4.93 6.13 9.33
C ASP A 21 4.96 4.59 9.46
N LEU A 22 5.43 3.88 8.43
CA LEU A 22 5.53 2.41 8.46
C LEU A 22 6.96 1.91 8.70
N PRO A 23 7.14 0.86 9.51
CA PRO A 23 8.45 0.23 9.73
C PRO A 23 9.10 -0.24 8.42
N ALA A 24 10.39 0.02 8.23
CA ALA A 24 11.09 -0.32 6.98
C ALA A 24 11.06 -1.83 6.64
N CYS A 25 10.88 -2.69 7.63
CA CYS A 25 10.91 -4.16 7.48
C CYS A 25 9.84 -4.70 6.52
N GLY A 26 8.71 -4.01 6.36
CA GLY A 26 7.57 -4.51 5.57
C GLY A 26 7.40 -3.83 4.22
N VAL A 27 8.26 -2.86 3.88
CA VAL A 27 8.11 -2.03 2.69
C VAL A 27 8.20 -2.86 1.42
N ASP A 28 9.14 -3.80 1.35
CA ASP A 28 9.30 -4.68 0.18
C ASP A 28 8.11 -5.65 0.02
N SER A 29 7.58 -6.15 1.13
CA SER A 29 6.38 -7.00 1.13
C SER A 29 5.16 -6.24 0.62
N LEU A 30 4.97 -5.00 1.08
CA LEU A 30 3.88 -4.14 0.60
C LEU A 30 4.06 -3.78 -0.87
N ALA A 31 5.29 -3.49 -1.31
CA ALA A 31 5.60 -3.21 -2.72
C ALA A 31 5.28 -4.42 -3.62
N ALA A 32 5.60 -5.64 -3.18
CA ALA A 32 5.25 -6.86 -3.91
C ALA A 32 3.72 -7.06 -3.96
N ALA A 33 3.01 -6.81 -2.86
CA ALA A 33 1.55 -6.88 -2.81
C ALA A 33 0.89 -5.84 -3.75
N LEU A 34 1.43 -4.63 -3.79
CA LEU A 34 1.03 -3.56 -4.72
C LEU A 34 1.19 -3.99 -6.17
N GLN A 35 2.34 -4.57 -6.53
CA GLN A 35 2.55 -5.08 -7.88
C GLN A 35 1.61 -6.24 -8.22
N ALA A 36 1.35 -7.14 -7.27
CA ALA A 36 0.46 -8.29 -7.47
C ALA A 36 -1.02 -7.88 -7.58
N SER A 37 -1.42 -6.75 -6.98
CA SER A 37 -2.80 -6.27 -6.99
C SER A 37 -3.31 -5.91 -8.40
N GLY A 38 -2.41 -5.50 -9.30
CA GLY A 38 -2.77 -4.95 -10.61
C GLY A 38 -3.46 -3.59 -10.57
N CYS A 39 -3.63 -3.00 -9.39
CA CYS A 39 -4.25 -1.70 -9.20
C CYS A 39 -3.31 -0.56 -9.61
N GLY A 40 -3.91 0.56 -10.05
CA GLY A 40 -3.15 1.81 -10.17
C GLY A 40 -2.64 2.25 -8.80
N GLN A 41 -1.42 2.79 -8.72
CA GLN A 41 -0.83 3.18 -7.44
C GLN A 41 -1.62 4.27 -6.68
N ALA A 42 -2.50 5.01 -7.38
CA ALA A 42 -3.38 6.02 -6.79
C ALA A 42 -4.86 5.58 -6.72
N ASP A 43 -5.17 4.36 -7.17
CA ASP A 43 -6.53 3.80 -7.17
C ASP A 43 -6.81 3.16 -5.81
N ARG A 44 -7.16 4.00 -4.83
CA ARG A 44 -7.36 3.59 -3.44
C ARG A 44 -8.48 2.57 -3.30
N ASP A 45 -9.58 2.75 -4.02
CA ASP A 45 -10.72 1.83 -4.02
C ASP A 45 -10.27 0.43 -4.47
N CYS A 46 -9.53 0.33 -5.58
CA CYS A 46 -8.97 -0.94 -6.05
C CYS A 46 -8.00 -1.54 -5.03
N LEU A 47 -7.08 -0.74 -4.50
CA LEU A 47 -6.05 -1.19 -3.55
C LEU A 47 -6.68 -1.72 -2.25
N CYS A 48 -7.66 -1.02 -1.72
CA CYS A 48 -8.35 -1.38 -0.48
C CYS A 48 -9.27 -2.59 -0.65
N ALA A 49 -9.85 -2.79 -1.83
CA ALA A 49 -10.61 -3.99 -2.18
C ALA A 49 -9.71 -5.19 -2.58
N SER A 50 -8.41 -4.98 -2.80
CA SER A 50 -7.52 -6.01 -3.34
C SER A 50 -7.19 -7.10 -2.31
N PRO A 51 -7.50 -8.38 -2.61
CA PRO A 51 -7.09 -9.49 -1.76
C PRO A 51 -5.57 -9.61 -1.62
N SER A 52 -4.81 -9.24 -2.67
CA SER A 52 -3.35 -9.28 -2.66
C SER A 52 -2.75 -8.30 -1.67
N ILE A 53 -3.31 -7.09 -1.57
CA ILE A 53 -2.89 -6.10 -0.57
C ILE A 53 -3.18 -6.61 0.84
N ARG A 54 -4.42 -7.05 1.07
CA ARG A 54 -4.84 -7.59 2.36
C ARG A 54 -3.96 -8.75 2.81
N SER A 55 -3.72 -9.73 1.95
CA SER A 55 -2.83 -10.85 2.25
C SER A 55 -1.36 -10.41 2.42
N GLY A 56 -0.90 -9.38 1.73
CA GLY A 56 0.41 -8.78 1.97
C GLY A 56 0.56 -8.25 3.40
N ILE A 57 -0.48 -7.58 3.91
CA ILE A 57 -0.53 -7.08 5.29
C ILE A 57 -0.66 -8.23 6.31
N GLU A 58 -1.48 -9.25 6.05
CA GLU A 58 -1.59 -10.44 6.93
C GLU A 58 -0.26 -11.19 7.07
N ASN A 59 0.54 -11.23 6.00
CA ASN A 59 1.81 -11.94 5.97
C ASN A 59 3.01 -11.07 6.32
N ILE A 60 2.79 -9.83 6.76
CA ILE A 60 3.86 -8.88 7.10
C ILE A 60 4.77 -9.40 8.20
N ALA A 61 4.27 -10.31 9.06
CA ALA A 61 5.05 -10.99 10.10
C ALA A 61 6.29 -11.72 9.56
N SER A 62 6.27 -12.12 8.29
CA SER A 62 7.40 -12.77 7.62
C SER A 62 8.56 -11.80 7.36
N ALA A 63 8.27 -10.50 7.29
CA ALA A 63 9.22 -9.44 7.02
C ALA A 63 9.51 -8.59 8.27
N CYS A 64 8.49 -8.38 9.11
CA CYS A 64 8.51 -7.65 10.37
C CYS A 64 8.18 -8.61 11.54
N PRO A 65 9.16 -9.27 12.18
CA PRO A 65 8.88 -10.20 13.27
C PRO A 65 8.39 -9.52 14.55
N GLU A 66 8.68 -8.22 14.74
CA GLU A 66 8.23 -7.45 15.89
C GLU A 66 6.72 -7.23 15.86
N PRO A 67 5.97 -7.64 16.90
CA PRO A 67 4.50 -7.51 16.90
C PRO A 67 4.01 -6.07 16.76
N ALA A 68 4.76 -5.10 17.29
CA ALA A 68 4.41 -3.67 17.17
C ALA A 68 4.46 -3.20 15.71
N ASP A 69 5.45 -3.67 14.95
CA ASP A 69 5.60 -3.32 13.54
C ASP A 69 4.47 -3.94 12.71
N GLN A 70 4.14 -5.21 12.98
CA GLN A 70 3.01 -5.88 12.34
C GLN A 70 1.70 -5.12 12.59
N GLN A 71 1.49 -4.66 13.82
CA GLN A 71 0.29 -3.91 14.18
C GLN A 71 0.24 -2.56 13.46
N ALA A 72 1.37 -1.85 13.33
CA ALA A 72 1.43 -0.59 12.60
C ALA A 72 0.97 -0.73 11.14
N TYR A 73 1.34 -1.83 10.47
CA TYR A 73 0.87 -2.13 9.11
C TYR A 73 -0.63 -2.41 9.03
N LYS A 74 -1.17 -3.17 9.98
CA LYS A 74 -2.61 -3.46 10.05
C LYS A 74 -3.42 -2.21 10.34
N ASP A 75 -2.99 -1.41 11.31
CA ASP A 75 -3.65 -0.17 11.69
C ASP A 75 -3.63 0.82 10.53
N TYR A 76 -2.49 0.96 9.84
CA TYR A 76 -2.38 1.79 8.65
C TYR A 76 -3.35 1.34 7.56
N TYR A 77 -3.36 0.06 7.19
CA TYR A 77 -4.27 -0.44 6.16
C TYR A 77 -5.74 -0.24 6.57
N ASN A 78 -6.10 -0.57 7.81
CA ASN A 78 -7.46 -0.41 8.30
C ASN A 78 -7.88 1.07 8.32
N ASP A 79 -7.02 1.97 8.79
CA ASP A 79 -7.33 3.40 8.86
C ASP A 79 -7.46 4.02 7.47
N GLN A 80 -6.55 3.66 6.56
CA GLN A 80 -6.56 4.16 5.20
C GLN A 80 -7.69 3.55 4.35
N CYS A 81 -8.21 2.37 4.67
CA CYS A 81 -9.22 1.70 3.85
C CYS A 81 -10.63 1.63 4.46
N LYS A 82 -10.84 2.02 5.72
CA LYS A 82 -12.13 1.87 6.44
C LYS A 82 -13.38 2.47 5.76
N ASN A 83 -13.20 3.41 4.84
CA ASN A 83 -14.31 4.07 4.13
C ASN A 83 -14.36 3.72 2.64
N GLU A 84 -13.52 2.80 2.17
CA GLU A 84 -13.45 2.41 0.76
C GLU A 84 -14.35 1.21 0.48
N ASP A 85 -14.96 1.19 -0.70
CA ASP A 85 -15.84 0.11 -1.12
C ASP A 85 -15.06 -1.21 -1.25
N GLY A 86 -15.62 -2.29 -0.69
CA GLY A 86 -15.00 -3.62 -0.75
C GLY A 86 -13.86 -3.86 0.24
N PHE A 87 -13.52 -2.88 1.10
CA PHE A 87 -12.54 -3.06 2.17
C PHE A 87 -12.92 -4.19 3.13
N GLN A 88 -11.93 -4.96 3.55
CA GLN A 88 -12.05 -6.00 4.58
C GLN A 88 -10.93 -5.83 5.62
N PRO A 89 -11.24 -5.66 6.91
CA PRO A 89 -10.23 -5.39 7.92
C PRO A 89 -9.28 -6.58 8.14
N VAL A 90 -8.13 -6.26 8.69
CA VAL A 90 -7.10 -7.21 9.17
C VAL A 90 -6.89 -7.05 10.67
N ASN A 91 -6.82 -8.20 11.37
CA ASN A 91 -6.63 -8.30 12.81
C ASN A 91 -5.20 -8.69 13.15
#